data_AF-A0A1G2L154-F1
#
_entry.id   AF-A0A1G2L154-F1
#
_cell.length_a   1.000
_cell.length_b   1.000
_cell.length_c   1.000
_cell.angle_alpha   90.00
_cell.angle_beta   90.00
_cell.angle_gamma   90.00
#
_symmetry.space_group_name_H-M   'P 1'
#
loop_
_entity.id
_entity.type
_entity.pdbx_description
1 polymer ?
#
loop_
_entity_poly.entity_id
_entity_poly.type
_entity_poly.pdbx_seq_one_letter_code
_entity_poly.pdbx_strand_id
1 'polypeptide(L)'
;MVHFGREEGRMPFNEYDFYRLLFENICNSCSMFKKSAWEAVGGFDETMKDGYEDWDFWIRLGENGYHGMLIREYLFFYRKRKSSMLLDAQKKDWQLYRQIVRNHSAIYTSDRLARIRNEWGHGNLAIGINVLDTIPPIARNILLRMNKKLIRERLTSPGTWMRHPASSFMKILPSHLFQKSDI
;
A
#
# COMPACT_ATOMS: atom_id res chain seq x y z
N MET A 1 -15.57 7.99 -1.49
CA MET A 1 -16.25 7.18 -2.54
C MET A 1 -17.51 6.56 -1.97
N VAL A 2 -18.58 6.43 -2.75
CA VAL A 2 -19.79 5.68 -2.38
C VAL A 2 -19.77 4.33 -3.09
N HIS A 3 -19.77 3.24 -2.34
CA HIS A 3 -19.95 1.89 -2.88
C HIS A 3 -21.43 1.55 -2.94
N PHE A 4 -21.84 0.87 -4.01
CA PHE A 4 -23.18 0.33 -4.16
C PHE A 4 -23.17 -1.00 -4.94
N GLY A 5 -24.27 -1.76 -4.87
CA GLY A 5 -24.39 -3.08 -5.50
C GLY A 5 -24.22 -4.20 -4.48
N ARG A 6 -23.16 -5.02 -4.60
CA ARG A 6 -22.92 -6.14 -3.68
C ARG A 6 -22.68 -5.68 -2.24
N GLU A 7 -22.00 -4.56 -2.10
CA GLU A 7 -21.74 -3.92 -0.80
C GLU A 7 -22.12 -2.46 -0.94
N GLU A 8 -22.72 -1.93 0.11
CA GLU A 8 -23.09 -0.53 0.22
C GLU A 8 -22.25 0.13 1.32
N GLY A 9 -21.86 1.37 1.10
CA GLY A 9 -21.16 2.12 2.13
C GLY A 9 -20.40 3.32 1.61
N ARG A 10 -19.96 4.16 2.53
CA ARG A 10 -19.11 5.31 2.24
C ARG A 10 -17.69 5.02 2.68
N MET A 11 -16.75 5.16 1.76
CA MET A 11 -15.33 5.06 2.04
C MET A 11 -14.74 6.47 2.16
N PRO A 12 -14.24 6.87 3.34
CA PRO A 12 -13.50 8.12 3.49
C PRO A 12 -12.13 8.00 2.81
N PHE A 13 -11.61 9.14 2.36
CA PHE A 13 -10.24 9.25 1.86
C PHE A 13 -9.41 10.11 2.80
N ASN A 14 -8.12 9.83 2.85
CA ASN A 14 -7.15 10.65 3.57
C ASN A 14 -6.70 11.80 2.68
N GLU A 15 -6.14 12.84 3.30
CA GLU A 15 -5.43 13.86 2.56
C GLU A 15 -4.29 13.25 1.73
N TYR A 16 -3.93 13.95 0.65
CA TYR A 16 -2.81 13.53 -0.17
C TYR A 16 -1.52 13.57 0.66
N ASP A 17 -0.82 12.44 0.69
CA ASP A 17 0.47 12.27 1.36
C ASP A 17 1.32 11.40 0.43
N PHE A 18 2.36 12.00 -0.15
CA PHE A 18 3.20 11.28 -1.10
C PHE A 18 3.99 10.16 -0.44
N TYR A 19 4.45 10.35 0.80
CA TYR A 19 5.13 9.28 1.55
C TYR A 19 4.21 8.08 1.74
N ARG A 20 2.95 8.32 2.12
CA ARG A 20 1.95 7.25 2.24
C ARG A 20 1.63 6.59 0.90
N LEU A 21 1.58 7.38 -0.18
CA LEU A 21 1.34 6.87 -1.54
C LEU A 21 2.40 5.84 -1.96
N LEU A 22 3.62 5.90 -1.44
CA LEU A 22 4.66 4.89 -1.73
C LEU A 22 4.35 3.50 -1.16
N PHE A 23 3.41 3.39 -0.22
CA PHE A 23 3.10 2.13 0.46
C PHE A 23 1.64 1.69 0.29
N GLU A 24 0.76 2.62 -0.07
CA GLU A 24 -0.67 2.40 -0.22
C GLU A 24 -1.20 3.23 -1.39
N ASN A 25 -2.00 2.63 -2.30
CA ASN A 25 -2.71 3.42 -3.30
C ASN A 25 -3.83 4.24 -2.63
N ILE A 26 -3.54 5.49 -2.29
CA ILE A 26 -4.48 6.40 -1.62
C ILE A 26 -5.35 7.20 -2.60
N CYS A 27 -4.98 7.21 -3.89
CA CYS A 27 -5.72 7.88 -4.94
C CYS A 27 -6.67 6.87 -5.59
N ASN A 28 -7.86 7.32 -5.98
CA ASN A 28 -8.78 6.44 -6.71
C ASN A 28 -8.52 6.52 -8.21
N SER A 29 -8.87 5.47 -8.96
CA SER A 29 -8.68 5.41 -10.41
C SER A 29 -9.46 6.46 -11.21
N CYS A 30 -10.44 7.12 -10.61
CA CYS A 30 -11.23 8.21 -11.20
C CYS A 30 -10.79 9.59 -10.72
N SER A 31 -9.59 9.71 -10.15
CA SER A 31 -9.03 11.01 -9.74
C SER A 31 -8.79 11.87 -10.97
N MET A 32 -9.17 13.15 -10.89
CA MET A 32 -8.91 14.10 -11.98
C MET A 32 -7.48 14.62 -11.89
N PHE A 33 -6.84 14.81 -13.06
CA PHE A 33 -5.49 15.33 -13.18
C PHE A 33 -5.40 16.29 -14.37
N LYS A 34 -4.39 17.18 -14.34
CA LYS A 34 -4.11 18.06 -15.47
C LYS A 34 -3.53 17.25 -16.62
N LYS A 35 -3.99 17.50 -17.85
CA LYS A 35 -3.44 16.87 -19.07
C LYS A 35 -1.92 17.07 -19.17
N SER A 36 -1.43 18.27 -18.87
CA SER A 36 0.01 18.58 -18.89
C SER A 36 0.83 17.73 -17.91
N ALA A 37 0.25 17.36 -16.75
CA ALA A 37 0.92 16.51 -15.78
C ALA A 37 1.00 15.05 -16.27
N TRP A 38 -0.08 14.57 -16.91
CA TRP A 38 -0.10 13.27 -17.57
C TRP A 38 0.95 13.18 -18.70
N GLU A 39 1.03 14.22 -19.54
CA GLU A 39 2.03 14.29 -20.61
C GLU A 39 3.46 14.34 -20.05
N ALA A 40 3.69 15.10 -18.98
CA ALA A 40 5.01 15.24 -18.36
C ALA A 40 5.58 13.92 -17.81
N VAL A 41 4.73 12.98 -17.39
CA VAL A 41 5.16 11.68 -16.86
C VAL A 41 4.98 10.52 -17.85
N GLY A 42 4.50 10.79 -19.08
CA GLY A 42 4.34 9.78 -20.13
C GLY A 42 3.08 8.90 -20.00
N GLY A 43 2.05 9.35 -19.28
CA GLY A 43 0.77 8.65 -19.19
C GLY A 43 0.75 7.39 -18.30
N PHE A 44 -0.12 6.41 -18.56
CA PHE A 44 -0.16 5.15 -17.79
C PHE A 44 0.87 4.16 -18.33
N ASP A 45 1.48 3.34 -17.47
CA ASP A 45 2.38 2.28 -17.90
C ASP A 45 1.58 1.10 -18.50
N GLU A 46 1.57 0.99 -19.82
CA GLU A 46 0.84 -0.06 -20.55
C GLU A 46 1.37 -1.47 -20.31
N THR A 47 2.53 -1.62 -19.64
CA THR A 47 3.04 -2.92 -19.22
C THR A 47 2.31 -3.45 -17.97
N MET A 48 1.65 -2.59 -17.20
CA MET A 48 0.91 -2.93 -15.98
C MET A 48 -0.52 -3.45 -16.26
N LYS A 49 -0.62 -4.54 -17.03
CA LYS A 49 -1.93 -5.08 -17.48
C LYS A 49 -2.72 -5.83 -16.40
N ASP A 50 -2.06 -6.20 -15.31
CA ASP A 50 -2.63 -7.01 -14.24
C ASP A 50 -3.22 -6.17 -13.08
N GLY A 51 -3.18 -4.84 -13.20
CA GLY A 51 -3.65 -3.87 -12.21
C GLY A 51 -2.52 -3.01 -11.63
N TYR A 52 -2.89 -2.04 -10.80
CA TYR A 52 -1.99 -1.07 -10.14
C TYR A 52 -1.31 -0.09 -11.10
N GLU A 53 -1.77 -0.03 -12.35
CA GLU A 53 -1.36 0.95 -13.35
C GLU A 53 -1.67 2.39 -12.91
N ASP A 54 -2.78 2.57 -12.18
CA ASP A 54 -3.15 3.84 -11.59
C ASP A 54 -2.19 4.24 -10.47
N TRP A 55 -1.83 3.28 -9.61
CA TRP A 55 -0.90 3.50 -8.52
C TRP A 55 0.49 3.94 -9.01
N ASP A 56 1.05 3.23 -10.00
CA ASP A 56 2.31 3.61 -10.66
C ASP A 56 2.24 5.04 -11.22
N PHE A 57 1.15 5.37 -11.91
CA PHE A 57 0.93 6.70 -12.44
C PHE A 57 0.91 7.78 -11.35
N TRP A 58 0.23 7.54 -10.22
CA TRP A 58 0.20 8.49 -9.10
C TRP A 58 1.58 8.67 -8.46
N ILE A 59 2.39 7.62 -8.37
CA ILE A 59 3.76 7.72 -7.84
C ILE A 59 4.62 8.55 -8.80
N ARG A 60 4.57 8.30 -10.12
CA ARG A 60 5.33 9.09 -11.11
C ARG A 60 4.98 10.58 -11.06
N LEU A 61 3.71 10.92 -10.82
CA LEU A 61 3.31 12.30 -10.59
C LEU A 61 3.97 12.90 -9.35
N GLY A 62 3.93 12.20 -8.21
CA GLY A 62 4.58 12.65 -6.98
C GLY A 62 6.10 12.79 -7.12
N GLU A 63 6.77 11.86 -7.83
CA GLU A 63 8.20 11.94 -8.15
C GLU A 63 8.57 13.19 -8.95
N ASN A 64 7.64 13.69 -9.76
CA ASN A 64 7.80 14.92 -10.56
C ASN A 64 7.26 16.17 -9.83
N GLY A 65 7.02 16.09 -8.52
CA GLY A 65 6.61 17.23 -7.69
C GLY A 65 5.16 17.65 -7.86
N TYR A 66 4.31 16.81 -8.47
CA TYR A 66 2.88 17.08 -8.52
C TYR A 66 2.21 16.66 -7.20
N HIS A 67 1.33 17.53 -6.71
CA HIS A 67 0.55 17.29 -5.49
C HIS A 67 -0.91 17.00 -5.81
N GLY A 68 -1.53 16.13 -5.01
CA GLY A 68 -2.98 15.93 -5.02
C GLY A 68 -3.68 16.83 -4.00
N MET A 69 -5.00 16.98 -4.17
CA MET A 69 -5.88 17.62 -3.20
C MET A 69 -7.13 16.77 -3.03
N LEU A 70 -7.57 16.55 -1.78
CA LEU A 70 -8.81 15.86 -1.50
C LEU A 70 -10.00 16.83 -1.62
N ILE A 71 -10.94 16.52 -2.51
CA ILE A 71 -12.28 17.11 -2.45
C ILE A 71 -13.07 16.33 -1.40
N ARG A 72 -13.47 16.99 -0.31
CA ARG A 72 -14.14 16.38 0.85
C ARG A 72 -15.63 16.12 0.61
N GLU A 73 -15.94 15.61 -0.57
CA GLU A 73 -17.29 15.30 -1.03
C GLU A 73 -17.35 13.91 -1.67
N TYR A 74 -18.52 13.29 -1.62
CA TYR A 74 -18.76 11.97 -2.18
C TYR A 74 -19.16 12.06 -3.66
N LEU A 75 -18.21 12.41 -4.53
CA LEU A 75 -18.47 12.66 -5.95
C LEU A 75 -18.32 11.42 -6.86
N PHE A 76 -17.86 10.30 -6.31
CA PHE A 76 -17.62 9.08 -7.08
C PHE A 76 -18.41 7.89 -6.53
N PHE A 77 -19.25 7.32 -7.39
CA PHE A 77 -20.12 6.18 -7.12
C PHE A 77 -19.56 4.94 -7.83
N TYR A 78 -19.09 3.97 -7.05
CA TYR A 78 -18.44 2.78 -7.57
C TYR A 78 -19.29 1.54 -7.30
N ARG A 79 -19.65 0.84 -8.38
CA ARG A 79 -20.43 -0.40 -8.30
C ARG A 79 -19.52 -1.60 -8.04
N LYS A 80 -19.70 -2.27 -6.90
CA LYS A 80 -18.99 -3.54 -6.63
C LYS A 80 -19.73 -4.73 -7.24
N ARG A 81 -19.06 -5.46 -8.13
CA ARG A 81 -19.54 -6.69 -8.78
C ARG A 81 -18.88 -7.94 -8.18
N LYS A 82 -19.43 -9.14 -8.44
CA LYS A 82 -18.89 -10.42 -7.93
C LYS A 82 -17.51 -10.75 -8.51
N SER A 83 -17.28 -10.40 -9.77
CA SER A 83 -15.98 -10.38 -10.43
C SER A 83 -15.59 -8.92 -10.70
N SER A 84 -14.35 -8.58 -10.38
CA SER A 84 -13.80 -7.27 -10.72
C SER A 84 -12.29 -7.40 -10.88
N MET A 85 -11.70 -6.56 -11.73
CA MET A 85 -10.26 -6.45 -11.90
C MET A 85 -9.52 -6.35 -10.56
N LEU A 86 -10.08 -5.62 -9.59
CA LEU A 86 -9.54 -5.52 -8.23
C LEU A 86 -9.37 -6.88 -7.52
N LEU A 87 -10.31 -7.81 -7.69
CA LEU A 87 -10.24 -9.13 -7.04
C LEU A 87 -9.17 -9.99 -7.69
N ASP A 88 -8.92 -9.82 -8.98
CA ASP A 88 -7.86 -10.54 -9.70
C ASP A 88 -6.48 -9.93 -9.41
N ALA A 89 -6.38 -8.60 -9.36
CA ALA A 89 -5.17 -7.90 -8.92
C ALA A 89 -4.79 -8.27 -7.48
N GLN A 90 -5.76 -8.42 -6.57
CA GLN A 90 -5.51 -8.88 -5.19
C GLN A 90 -4.92 -10.29 -5.11
N LYS A 91 -5.17 -11.17 -6.08
CA LYS A 91 -4.52 -12.49 -6.15
C LYS A 91 -3.05 -12.37 -6.56
N LYS A 92 -2.69 -11.29 -7.26
CA LYS A 92 -1.35 -10.97 -7.77
C LYS A 92 -0.68 -9.83 -6.99
N ASP A 93 -1.18 -9.52 -5.80
CA ASP A 93 -0.81 -8.32 -5.03
C ASP A 93 0.70 -8.21 -4.81
N TRP A 94 1.36 -9.32 -4.51
CA TRP A 94 2.81 -9.37 -4.32
C TRP A 94 3.58 -9.06 -5.60
N GLN A 95 3.17 -9.65 -6.72
CA GLN A 95 3.81 -9.44 -8.02
C GLN A 95 3.67 -7.98 -8.47
N LEU A 96 2.47 -7.41 -8.33
CA LEU A 96 2.18 -6.02 -8.70
C LEU A 96 2.93 -5.03 -7.79
N TYR A 97 2.94 -5.25 -6.48
CA TYR A 97 3.71 -4.41 -5.56
C TYR A 97 5.21 -4.47 -5.85
N ARG A 98 5.75 -5.67 -6.14
CA ARG A 98 7.15 -5.82 -6.54
C ARG A 98 7.45 -5.07 -7.85
N GLN A 99 6.49 -5.04 -8.78
CA GLN A 99 6.63 -4.25 -10.00
C GLN A 99 6.67 -2.75 -9.69
N ILE A 100 5.78 -2.23 -8.83
CA ILE A 100 5.84 -0.83 -8.36
C ILE A 100 7.22 -0.49 -7.78
N VAL A 101 7.73 -1.30 -6.85
CA VAL A 101 9.06 -1.05 -6.25
C VAL A 101 10.18 -1.10 -7.29
N ARG A 102 10.05 -1.94 -8.32
CA ARG A 102 11.01 -2.01 -9.43
C ARG A 102 10.95 -0.79 -10.33
N ASN A 103 9.75 -0.36 -10.73
CA ASN A 103 9.53 0.84 -11.55
C ASN A 103 10.10 2.09 -10.89
N HIS A 104 10.07 2.13 -9.55
CA HIS A 104 10.42 3.28 -8.73
C HIS A 104 11.63 3.03 -7.81
N SER A 105 12.56 2.15 -8.20
CA SER A 105 13.60 1.67 -7.27
C SER A 105 14.47 2.77 -6.67
N ALA A 106 14.64 3.90 -7.36
CA ALA A 106 15.43 5.04 -6.92
C ALA A 106 14.86 5.74 -5.67
N ILE A 107 13.54 5.76 -5.51
CA ILE A 107 12.88 6.44 -4.37
C ILE A 107 12.77 5.54 -3.13
N TYR A 108 12.82 4.22 -3.28
CA TYR A 108 12.73 3.26 -2.16
C TYR A 108 14.05 3.06 -1.40
N THR A 109 15.04 3.93 -1.61
CA THR A 109 16.26 3.95 -0.80
C THR A 109 15.98 4.63 0.55
N SER A 110 16.65 4.19 1.62
CA SER A 110 16.39 4.70 2.98
C SER A 110 16.55 6.21 3.11
N ASP A 111 17.55 6.81 2.46
CA ASP A 111 17.76 8.26 2.45
C ASP A 111 16.60 9.00 1.76
N ARG A 112 16.18 8.53 0.57
CA ARG A 112 15.10 9.16 -0.19
C ARG A 112 13.77 9.05 0.53
N LEU A 113 13.45 7.88 1.11
CA LEU A 113 12.24 7.70 1.91
C LEU A 113 12.22 8.63 3.13
N ALA A 114 13.35 8.80 3.82
CA ALA A 114 13.44 9.71 4.97
C ALA A 114 13.21 11.17 4.55
N ARG A 115 13.77 11.60 3.41
CA ARG A 115 13.53 12.94 2.85
C ARG A 115 12.06 13.15 2.48
N ILE A 116 11.47 12.23 1.72
CA ILE A 116 10.06 12.30 1.30
C ILE A 116 9.14 12.33 2.52
N ARG A 117 9.42 11.54 3.57
CA ARG A 117 8.69 11.59 4.83
C ARG A 117 8.71 12.98 5.46
N ASN A 118 9.86 13.64 5.47
CA ASN A 118 10.02 14.96 6.09
C ASN A 118 9.39 16.07 5.26
N GLU A 119 9.46 15.97 3.93
CA GLU A 119 8.96 16.99 3.00
C GLU A 119 7.43 16.89 2.80
N TRP A 120 6.88 15.66 2.74
CA TRP A 120 5.50 15.41 2.34
C TRP A 120 4.63 14.77 3.41
N GLY A 121 5.23 14.21 4.45
CA GLY A 121 4.50 13.62 5.56
C GLY A 121 3.82 14.69 6.40
N HIS A 122 2.55 14.97 6.12
CA HIS A 122 1.76 15.84 6.99
C HIS A 122 1.54 15.15 8.35
N GLY A 123 2.05 15.76 9.41
CA GLY A 123 2.29 15.15 10.71
C GLY A 123 1.10 14.42 11.35
N ASN A 124 1.33 13.14 11.66
CA ASN A 124 1.17 12.58 13.01
C ASN A 124 1.85 11.21 13.06
N LEU A 125 3.08 11.17 13.58
CA LEU A 125 3.51 10.13 14.52
C LEU A 125 4.89 10.55 15.09
N ALA A 126 4.84 11.26 16.21
CA ALA A 126 5.77 10.97 17.27
C ALA A 126 5.51 9.52 17.70
N ILE A 127 6.24 8.57 17.12
CA ILE A 127 6.64 7.37 17.83
C ILE A 127 8.13 7.26 17.58
N GLY A 128 8.91 7.45 18.65
CA GLY A 128 10.34 7.19 18.62
C GLY A 128 10.59 5.82 18.00
N ILE A 129 11.62 5.74 17.16
CA ILE A 129 12.14 4.54 16.48
C ILE A 129 11.40 3.27 16.93
N ASN A 130 10.25 3.01 16.30
CA ASN A 130 9.45 1.87 16.66
C ASN A 130 10.03 0.70 15.86
N VAL A 131 10.24 -0.45 16.48
CA VAL A 131 10.84 -1.65 15.85
C VAL A 131 10.15 -2.05 14.52
N LEU A 132 8.94 -1.55 14.27
CA LEU A 132 8.17 -1.66 13.03
C LEU A 132 8.72 -0.85 11.84
N ASP A 133 9.49 0.22 12.06
CA ASP A 133 10.07 1.07 11.02
C ASP A 133 11.39 0.49 10.48
N THR A 134 12.02 -0.43 11.22
CA THR A 134 13.15 -1.27 10.76
C THR A 134 12.73 -2.52 9.99
N ILE A 135 11.43 -2.78 9.91
CA ILE A 135 10.87 -3.94 9.20
C ILE A 135 10.56 -3.48 7.77
N PRO A 136 11.07 -4.18 6.73
CA PRO A 136 10.70 -3.91 5.35
C PRO A 136 9.16 -3.86 5.22
N PRO A 137 8.56 -2.89 4.49
CA PRO A 137 7.10 -2.70 4.39
C PRO A 137 6.30 -3.97 4.08
N ILE A 138 6.97 -4.94 3.42
CA ILE A 138 6.57 -6.33 3.22
C ILE A 138 5.97 -6.95 4.49
N ALA A 139 6.67 -6.88 5.63
CA ALA A 139 6.20 -7.49 6.87
C ALA A 139 5.20 -6.61 7.63
N ARG A 140 5.15 -5.28 7.38
CA ARG A 140 4.13 -4.38 7.96
C ARG A 140 2.75 -4.62 7.34
N ASN A 141 2.64 -4.72 6.02
CA ASN A 141 1.36 -4.97 5.35
C ASN A 141 0.88 -6.42 5.53
N ILE A 142 1.81 -7.39 5.63
CA ILE A 142 1.50 -8.76 6.06
C ILE A 142 1.04 -8.77 7.53
N LEU A 143 1.75 -8.13 8.48
CA LEU A 143 1.31 -8.03 9.88
C LEU A 143 -0.06 -7.38 10.01
N LEU A 144 -0.31 -6.26 9.33
CA LEU A 144 -1.58 -5.52 9.39
C LEU A 144 -2.75 -6.32 8.80
N ARG A 145 -2.50 -7.12 7.74
CA ARG A 145 -3.52 -8.04 7.18
C ARG A 145 -3.73 -9.28 8.06
N MET A 146 -2.68 -9.80 8.70
CA MET A 146 -2.78 -10.91 9.68
C MET A 146 -3.43 -10.46 11.00
N ASN A 147 -3.34 -9.18 11.35
CA ASN A 147 -3.91 -8.62 12.57
C ASN A 147 -5.44 -8.75 12.65
N LYS A 148 -6.15 -8.77 11.51
CA LYS A 148 -7.61 -9.03 11.49
C LYS A 148 -7.96 -10.44 11.98
N LYS A 149 -7.07 -11.43 11.81
CA LYS A 149 -7.24 -12.81 12.29
C LYS A 149 -6.82 -12.94 13.76
N LEU A 150 -5.72 -12.29 14.16
CA LEU A 150 -5.20 -12.30 15.53
C LEU A 150 -6.04 -11.51 16.54
N ILE A 151 -6.66 -10.39 16.12
CA ILE A 151 -7.64 -9.63 16.91
C ILE A 151 -8.91 -10.47 17.12
N ARG A 152 -9.31 -11.28 16.14
CA ARG A 152 -10.43 -12.22 16.24
C ARG A 152 -10.13 -13.38 17.21
N GLU A 153 -8.85 -13.77 17.33
CA GLU A 153 -8.38 -14.89 18.19
C GLU A 153 -7.76 -14.43 19.54
N ARG A 154 -7.78 -13.12 19.87
CA ARG A 154 -7.30 -12.54 21.15
C ARG A 154 -5.83 -12.85 21.54
N LEU A 155 -4.92 -13.02 20.57
CA LEU A 155 -3.50 -13.32 20.85
C LEU A 155 -2.58 -12.08 20.94
N THR A 156 -3.11 -10.91 21.28
CA THR A 156 -2.39 -9.62 21.26
C THR A 156 -1.88 -9.17 22.64
N SER A 157 -1.37 -10.08 23.49
CA SER A 157 -0.70 -9.64 24.73
C SER A 157 0.74 -9.21 24.44
N PRO A 158 1.13 -7.95 24.67
CA PRO A 158 2.48 -7.45 24.42
C PRO A 158 3.59 -8.20 25.16
N GLY A 159 3.28 -8.80 26.32
CA GLY A 159 4.26 -9.45 27.19
C GLY A 159 4.83 -10.77 26.65
N THR A 160 4.10 -11.45 25.76
CA THR A 160 4.54 -12.74 25.18
C THR A 160 5.56 -12.54 24.05
N TRP A 161 5.45 -11.43 23.31
CA TRP A 161 6.28 -11.14 22.13
C TRP A 161 7.67 -10.61 22.49
N MET A 162 7.78 -9.86 23.60
CA MET A 162 9.06 -9.27 24.01
C MET A 162 10.10 -10.30 24.47
N ARG A 163 9.68 -11.49 24.90
CA ARG A 163 10.61 -12.49 25.45
C ARG A 163 11.30 -13.35 24.39
N HIS A 164 10.64 -13.65 23.27
CA HIS A 164 11.19 -14.55 22.25
C HIS A 164 10.72 -14.19 20.82
N PRO A 165 11.34 -13.17 20.17
CA PRO A 165 10.91 -12.68 18.87
C PRO A 165 11.13 -13.70 17.73
N ALA A 166 12.25 -14.44 17.73
CA ALA A 166 12.56 -15.39 16.64
C ALA A 166 11.73 -16.68 16.69
N SER A 167 11.46 -17.23 17.89
CA SER A 167 10.69 -18.47 18.03
C SER A 167 9.20 -18.29 17.79
N SER A 168 8.68 -17.10 18.05
CA SER A 168 7.29 -16.73 17.78
C SER A 168 7.05 -16.52 16.29
N PHE A 169 8.04 -16.00 15.57
CA PHE A 169 8.01 -15.82 14.12
C PHE A 169 8.00 -17.14 13.35
N MET A 170 8.75 -18.15 13.81
CA MET A 170 8.81 -19.50 13.22
C MET A 170 7.50 -20.29 13.34
N LYS A 171 6.63 -19.96 14.31
CA LYS A 171 5.32 -20.63 14.50
C LYS A 171 4.24 -20.15 13.53
N ILE A 172 4.49 -19.04 12.85
CA ILE A 172 3.51 -18.31 12.02
C ILE A 172 3.77 -18.54 10.52
N LEU A 173 4.99 -18.91 10.16
CA LEU A 173 5.34 -19.25 8.78
C LEU A 173 4.75 -20.63 8.42
N PRO A 174 3.99 -20.75 7.33
CA PRO A 174 3.48 -22.04 6.91
C PRO A 174 4.64 -22.98 6.52
N SER A 175 4.55 -24.24 6.95
CA SER A 175 5.63 -25.24 6.88
C SER A 175 6.21 -25.50 5.48
N HIS A 176 5.47 -25.16 4.41
CA HIS A 176 5.93 -25.28 3.03
C HIS A 176 7.02 -24.27 2.63
N LEU A 177 7.21 -23.18 3.39
CA LEU A 177 8.29 -22.21 3.16
C LEU A 177 9.66 -22.73 3.63
N PHE A 178 9.70 -23.88 4.31
CA PHE A 178 10.93 -24.51 4.81
C PHE A 178 11.19 -25.90 4.23
N GLN A 179 10.42 -26.35 3.24
CA GLN A 179 10.78 -27.55 2.49
C GLN A 179 12.03 -27.22 1.66
N LYS A 180 13.16 -27.80 2.07
CA LYS A 180 14.36 -27.88 1.23
C LYS A 180 13.95 -28.48 -0.10
N SER A 181 14.37 -27.85 -1.19
CA SER A 181 14.47 -28.52 -2.48
C SER A 181 15.45 -29.68 -2.31
N ASP A 182 14.93 -30.90 -2.23
CA ASP A 182 15.73 -32.10 -2.32
C ASP A 182 16.38 -32.11 -3.73
N ILE A 183 17.71 -32.16 -3.74
CA ILE A 183 18.54 -32.52 -4.89
C ILE A 183 18.53 -34.04 -5.01
#